data_AF-A0A392TC67-F1
#
_entry.id   AF-A0A392TC67-F1
#
_cell.length_a   1.000
_cell.length_b   1.000
_cell.length_c   1.000
_cell.angle_alpha   90.00
_cell.angle_beta   90.00
_cell.angle_gamma   90.00
#
_symmetry.space_group_name_H-M   'P 1'
#
loop_
_entity.id
_entity.type
_entity.pdbx_description
1 polymer ?
#
loop_
_entity_poly.entity_id
_entity_poly.type
_entity_poly.pdbx_seq_one_letter_code
_entity_poly.pdbx_strand_id
1 'polypeptide(L)' 'MDPKKKEEIINDLVKFKKGKEYYAKVGKAWKRGYLLFGPPGTGKSTMISAIANFMNYDVYDLELTTIKDNNALKRLLIET' A
#
# COMPACT_ATOMS: atom_id res chain seq x y z
N MET A 1 -11.16 4.79 13.46
CA MET A 1 -11.00 3.41 12.98
C MET A 1 -11.12 2.50 14.18
N ASP A 2 -11.84 1.39 14.07
CA ASP A 2 -11.96 0.39 15.14
C ASP A 2 -10.54 -0.06 15.58
N PRO A 3 -10.21 -0.05 16.88
CA PRO A 3 -8.90 -0.47 17.38
C PRO A 3 -8.47 -1.87 16.90
N LYS A 4 -9.41 -2.80 16.79
CA LYS A 4 -9.13 -4.17 16.31
C LYS A 4 -8.69 -4.18 14.86
N LYS A 5 -9.36 -3.40 13.99
CA LYS A 5 -8.98 -3.27 12.58
C LYS A 5 -7.59 -2.66 12.43
N LYS A 6 -7.23 -1.71 13.29
CA LYS A 6 -5.88 -1.11 13.29
C LYS A 6 -4.83 -2.16 13.61
N GLU A 7 -5.06 -2.99 14.63
CA GLU A 7 -4.16 -4.08 15.01
C GLU A 7 -4.01 -5.13 13.91
N GLU A 8 -5.11 -5.52 13.25
CA GLU A 8 -5.10 -6.42 12.10
C GLU A 8 -4.20 -5.91 10.96
N ILE A 9 -4.29 -4.61 10.63
CA ILE A 9 -3.44 -3.99 9.60
C ILE A 9 -1.96 -4.02 10.01
N ILE A 10 -1.65 -3.67 11.27
CA ILE A 10 -0.26 -3.66 11.77
C ILE A 10 0.35 -5.06 11.71
N ASN A 11 -0.38 -6.08 12.18
CA ASN A 11 0.07 -7.46 12.18
C ASN A 11 0.33 -7.97 10.75
N ASP A 12 -0.53 -7.60 9.81
CA ASP A 12 -0.38 -7.93 8.41
C ASP A 12 0.83 -7.25 7.77
N LEU A 13 1.09 -5.97 8.07
CA LEU A 13 2.27 -5.23 7.60
C LEU A 13 3.57 -5.87 8.11
N VAL A 14 3.62 -6.24 9.39
CA VAL A 14 4.78 -6.93 9.98
C VAL A 14 5.00 -8.28 9.30
N LYS A 15 3.93 -9.04 9.05
CA LYS A 15 4.00 -10.32 8.34
C LYS A 15 4.47 -10.15 6.91
N PHE A 16 3.98 -9.13 6.19
CA PHE A 16 4.42 -8.83 4.83
C PHE A 16 5.91 -8.47 4.76
N LYS A 17 6.39 -7.62 5.68
CA LYS A 17 7.80 -7.22 5.78
C LYS A 17 8.75 -8.41 5.97
N LYS A 18 8.35 -9.39 6.79
CA LYS A 18 9.11 -10.63 7.06
C LYS A 18 8.87 -11.74 6.03
N GLY A 19 7.96 -11.54 5.09
CA GLY A 19 7.48 -12.59 4.20
C GLY A 19 8.31 -12.81 2.93
N LYS A 20 9.35 -12.01 2.66
CA LYS A 20 10.04 -11.99 1.37
C LYS A 20 10.49 -13.38 0.90
N GLU A 21 11.11 -14.16 1.79
CA GLU A 21 11.59 -15.52 1.50
C GLU A 21 10.44 -16.49 1.24
N TYR A 22 9.32 -16.33 1.96
CA TYR A 22 8.11 -17.14 1.73
C TYR A 22 7.54 -16.89 0.34
N TYR A 23 7.40 -15.63 -0.08
CA TYR A 23 6.88 -15.27 -1.41
C TYR A 23 7.78 -15.85 -2.52
N ALA A 24 9.11 -15.76 -2.35
CA ALA A 24 10.07 -16.35 -3.27
C ALA A 24 9.93 -17.88 -3.37
N LYS A 25 9.80 -18.58 -2.22
CA LYS A 25 9.64 -20.04 -2.18
C LYS A 25 8.39 -20.53 -2.90
N VAL A 26 7.29 -19.79 -2.83
CA VAL A 26 6.01 -20.15 -3.48
C VAL A 26 5.86 -19.55 -4.88
N GLY A 27 6.89 -18.89 -5.42
CA GLY A 27 6.89 -18.31 -6.76
C GLY A 27 5.91 -17.15 -6.96
N LYS A 28 5.56 -16.41 -5.89
CA LYS A 28 4.63 -15.27 -5.96
C LYS A 28 5.38 -13.94 -5.87
N ALA A 29 4.89 -12.94 -6.61
CA ALA A 29 5.40 -11.57 -6.51
C ALA A 29 5.23 -11.03 -5.08
N TRP A 30 6.29 -10.50 -4.50
CA TRP A 30 6.27 -9.90 -3.16
C TRP A 30 5.62 -8.50 -3.20
N LYS A 31 4.28 -8.49 -3.25
CA LYS A 31 3.44 -7.29 -3.34
C LYS A 31 2.28 -7.38 -2.35
N ARG A 32 1.84 -6.23 -1.83
CA ARG A 32 0.67 -6.12 -0.93
C ARG A 32 -0.19 -4.94 -1.33
N GLY A 33 -1.51 -5.13 -1.36
CA GLY A 33 -2.48 -4.07 -1.67
C GLY A 33 -3.53 -3.96 -0.57
N TYR A 34 -3.92 -2.71 -0.26
CA TYR A 34 -4.97 -2.39 0.70
C TYR A 34 -5.98 -1.46 0.04
N LEU A 35 -7.27 -1.65 0.32
CA LEU A 35 -8.35 -0.76 -0.09
C LEU A 35 -8.96 -0.10 1.15
N LEU A 36 -8.72 1.19 1.32
CA LEU A 36 -9.33 1.99 2.38
C LEU A 36 -10.56 2.71 1.81
N PHE A 37 -11.75 2.37 2.30
CA PHE A 37 -13.00 2.96 1.85
C PHE A 37 -13.82 3.49 3.04
N GLY A 38 -14.68 4.46 2.76
CA GLY A 38 -15.57 5.08 3.74
C GLY A 38 -15.78 6.58 3.48
N PRO A 39 -16.68 7.24 4.24
CA PRO A 39 -17.01 8.65 4.06
C PRO A 39 -15.79 9.59 4.06
N PRO A 40 -15.85 10.76 3.39
CA PRO A 40 -14.80 11.76 3.49
C PRO A 40 -14.55 12.16 4.95
N GLY A 41 -13.32 12.57 5.28
CA GLY A 41 -12.95 12.98 6.65
C GLY A 41 -12.71 11.84 7.67
N THR A 42 -12.82 10.57 7.27
CA THR A 42 -12.60 9.41 8.18
C THR A 42 -11.13 9.03 8.40
N GLY A 43 -10.18 9.86 7.97
CA GLY A 43 -8.74 9.66 8.22
C GLY A 43 -8.04 8.65 7.31
N LYS A 44 -8.60 8.36 6.12
CA LYS A 44 -7.99 7.44 5.14
C LYS A 44 -6.56 7.85 4.75
N SER A 45 -6.36 9.11 4.34
CA SER A 45 -5.03 9.63 3.98
C SER A 45 -4.09 9.66 5.18
N THR A 46 -4.58 10.03 6.36
CA THR A 46 -3.82 9.97 7.62
C THR A 46 -3.34 8.55 7.92
N MET A 47 -4.17 7.53 7.66
CA MET A 47 -3.78 6.13 7.81
C MET A 47 -2.66 5.74 6.84
N ILE A 48 -2.70 6.19 5.58
CA ILE A 48 -1.64 5.96 4.60
C ILE A 48 -0.31 6.53 5.11
N SER A 49 -0.31 7.79 5.57
CA SER A 49 0.88 8.42 6.15
C SER A 49 1.41 7.67 7.38
N ALA A 50 0.51 7.17 8.25
CA ALA A 50 0.91 6.39 9.42
C ALA A 50 1.55 5.04 9.05
N ILE A 51 1.00 4.35 8.03
CA ILE A 51 1.55 3.09 7.52
C ILE A 51 2.95 3.33 6.92
N ALA A 52 3.12 4.38 6.10
CA ALA A 52 4.39 4.72 5.49
C ALA A 52 5.48 5.00 6.54
N ASN A 53 5.17 5.81 7.55
CA ASN A 53 6.06 6.06 8.68
C ASN A 53 6.40 4.78 9.45
N PHE A 54 5.41 3.93 9.76
CA PHE A 54 5.64 2.67 10.46
C PHE A 54 6.55 1.71 9.67
N MET A 55 6.42 1.70 8.34
CA MET A 55 7.22 0.86 7.45
C MET A 55 8.58 1.47 7.08
N ASN A 56 8.78 2.76 7.35
CA ASN A 56 9.89 3.59 6.88
C ASN A 56 9.97 3.65 5.35
N TYR A 57 8.83 3.91 4.70
CA TYR A 57 8.66 4.02 3.24
C TYR A 57 8.29 5.44 2.83
N ASP A 58 8.69 5.83 1.63
CA ASP A 58 8.22 7.06 0.99
C ASP A 58 6.78 6.89 0.47
N VAL A 59 6.05 8.01 0.42
CA VAL A 59 4.68 8.04 -0.12
C VAL A 59 4.72 8.68 -1.51
N TYR A 60 4.23 7.94 -2.50
CA TYR A 60 4.03 8.42 -3.86
C TYR A 60 2.54 8.56 -4.11
N ASP A 61 2.09 9.77 -4.40
CA ASP A 61 0.70 10.04 -4.78
C ASP A 61 0.55 9.99 -6.29
N LEU A 62 -0.48 9.29 -6.77
CA LEU A 62 -0.73 9.08 -8.18
C LEU A 62 -2.19 9.39 -8.50
N GLU A 63 -2.41 10.54 -9.11
CA GLU A 63 -3.74 10.95 -9.56
C GLU A 63 -4.03 10.39 -10.97
N LEU A 64 -4.85 9.33 -11.01
CA LEU A 64 -5.18 8.64 -12.27
C LEU A 64 -5.88 9.53 -13.31
N THR A 65 -6.58 10.59 -12.89
CA THR A 65 -7.27 11.52 -13.81
C THR A 65 -6.29 12.34 -14.66
N THR A 66 -5.04 12.48 -14.22
CA THR A 66 -3.97 13.16 -14.97
C THR A 66 -3.30 12.26 -16.02
N ILE A 67 -3.58 10.95 -15.98
CA ILE A 67 -2.93 9.97 -16.83
C ILE A 67 -3.76 9.74 -18.09
N LYS A 68 -3.16 10.05 -19.25
CA LYS A 68 -3.86 10.02 -20.55
C LYS A 68 -4.20 8.60 -21.02
N ASP A 69 -3.30 7.65 -20.82
CA ASP A 69 -3.47 6.28 -21.32
C ASP A 69 -2.69 5.24 -20.49
N ASN A 70 -2.96 3.97 -20.80
CA ASN A 70 -2.34 2.82 -20.12
C ASN A 70 -0.82 2.72 -20.36
N ASN A 71 -0.29 3.28 -21.44
CA ASN A 71 1.16 3.26 -21.70
C ASN A 71 1.87 4.26 -20.78
N ALA A 72 1.28 5.45 -20.58
CA ALA A 72 1.76 6.43 -19.61
C ALA A 72 1.75 5.87 -18.18
N LEU A 73 0.66 5.18 -17.78
CA LEU A 73 0.59 4.51 -16.47
C LEU A 73 1.69 3.45 -16.30
N LYS A 74 1.92 2.62 -17.32
CA LYS A 74 2.96 1.58 -17.27
C LYS A 74 4.36 2.16 -17.10
N ARG A 75 4.69 3.25 -17.80
CA ARG A 75 6.00 3.93 -17.65
C ARG A 75 6.20 4.41 -16.22
N LEU A 76 5.21 5.08 -15.64
CA LEU A 76 5.27 5.55 -14.25
C LEU A 76 5.51 4.42 -13.24
N LEU A 77 4.92 3.24 -13.46
CA LEU A 77 5.05 2.08 -12.55
C LEU A 77 6.32 1.23 -12.76
N ILE A 78 7.02 1.37 -13.89
CA ILE A 78 8.19 0.54 -14.26
C ILE A 78 9.50 1.34 -14.16
N GLU A 79 9.46 2.65 -14.40
CA GLU A 79 10.65 3.52 -14.40
C GLU A 79 11.03 4.03 -12.99
N THR A 80 10.36 3.57 -11.94
CA THR A 80 10.70 3.80 -10.52
C THR A 80 11.43 2.62 -9.90
#